data_AF-A0A6M2AA90-F1
#
_entry.id   AF-A0A6M2AA90-F1
#
_cell.length_a   1.000
_cell.length_b   1.000
_cell.length_c   1.000
_cell.angle_alpha   90.00
_cell.angle_beta   90.00
_cell.angle_gamma   90.00
#
_symmetry.space_group_name_H-M   'P 1'
#
loop_
_entity.id
_entity.type
_entity.pdbx_description
1 polymer ?
#
loop_
_entity_poly.entity_id
_entity_poly.type
_entity_poly.pdbx_seq_one_letter_code
_entity_poly.pdbx_strand_id
1 'polypeptide(L)'
;MNPDIFRLKEMILLFRNELIKWVLWEKEYALILSERDPIKPWEKAEAYSWIFFETKYMPLWSTSEETKRRNRPSCYPETLLKKAEYYYAKWGMKTIEVSGCPTTTEKLKEIYRYKKYGIPKPLPNESLITYIERLRESVTEETYSKKLWRDSLGSFLEFVRANIPPDCHGYIDVIFPEDRAFYSDEIIRLIRKNKYPVNIIFVADILKNLSEELLWGDPRTQHGASETLAFAWLCLISARLRLPTEIGLLYELKPSTLITKISPENSLFAKRYFLDVPTLCGHIPMEISKCQYDYFSILSEVNQRSGVKNRFFKASERSLREVFGRAVNKLQLPPEHGEITFLTLTSWPTEVLHHRTQIDNARYREKAKKT
;
A
#
# COMPACT_ATOMS: atom_id res chain seq x y z
N MET A 1 14.06 8.50 35.22
CA MET A 1 14.02 8.19 33.77
C MET A 1 13.49 6.77 33.65
N ASN A 2 12.46 6.50 32.83
CA ASN A 2 11.94 5.13 32.70
C ASN A 2 13.03 4.24 32.06
N PRO A 3 13.63 3.29 32.80
CA PRO A 3 14.73 2.47 32.28
C PRO A 3 14.31 1.66 31.05
N ASP A 4 13.01 1.45 30.86
CA ASP A 4 12.47 0.65 29.77
C ASP A 4 12.59 1.35 28.40
N ILE A 5 12.52 2.69 28.33
CA ILE A 5 12.62 3.44 27.05
C ILE A 5 14.08 3.72 26.65
N PHE A 6 15.02 3.59 27.59
CA PHE A 6 16.43 3.91 27.37
C PHE A 6 17.04 3.12 26.19
N ARG A 7 16.76 1.80 26.10
CA ARG A 7 17.25 0.95 25.00
C ARG A 7 16.76 1.39 23.63
N LEU A 8 15.50 1.83 23.53
CA LEU A 8 14.93 2.36 22.28
C LEU A 8 15.64 3.66 21.87
N LYS A 9 15.95 4.53 22.84
CA LYS A 9 16.69 5.77 22.59
C LYS A 9 18.11 5.50 22.11
N GLU A 10 18.83 4.57 22.74
CA GLU A 10 20.17 4.18 22.31
C GLU A 10 20.20 3.68 20.86
N MET A 11 19.23 2.84 20.47
CA MET A 11 19.13 2.37 19.10
C MET A 11 18.93 3.51 18.10
N ILE A 12 18.00 4.43 18.37
CA ILE A 12 17.73 5.57 17.49
C ILE A 12 18.96 6.49 17.41
N LEU A 13 19.66 6.72 18.53
CA LEU A 13 20.90 7.49 18.58
C LEU A 13 22.02 6.86 17.75
N LEU A 14 22.26 5.56 17.93
CA LEU A 14 23.27 4.82 17.17
C LEU A 14 22.97 4.86 15.67
N PHE A 15 21.73 4.57 15.27
CA PHE A 15 21.29 4.67 13.89
C PHE A 15 21.50 6.07 13.32
N ARG A 16 21.05 7.11 14.04
CA ARG A 16 21.19 8.51 13.59
C ARG A 16 22.66 8.91 13.41
N ASN A 17 23.53 8.51 14.33
CA ASN A 17 24.96 8.83 14.25
C ASN A 17 25.63 8.15 13.05
N GLU A 18 25.32 6.88 12.80
CA GLU A 18 25.83 6.14 11.65
C GLU A 18 25.24 6.68 10.33
N LEU A 19 23.96 7.06 10.32
CA LEU A 19 23.31 7.69 9.18
C LEU A 19 23.97 9.02 8.83
N ILE A 20 24.26 9.87 9.81
CA ILE A 20 24.95 11.16 9.58
C ILE A 20 26.30 10.93 8.90
N LYS A 21 27.09 9.96 9.38
CA LYS A 21 28.40 9.63 8.76
C LYS A 21 28.22 9.21 7.30
N TRP A 22 27.24 8.36 7.02
CA TRP A 22 26.98 7.88 5.67
C TRP A 22 26.41 8.98 4.74
N VAL A 23 25.47 9.81 5.21
CA VAL A 23 24.92 10.93 4.43
C VAL A 23 25.99 11.97 4.13
N LEU A 24 26.92 12.25 5.05
CA LEU A 24 28.07 13.12 4.79
C LEU A 24 28.96 12.54 3.69
N TRP A 25 29.26 11.24 3.75
CA TRP A 25 30.02 10.54 2.71
C TRP A 25 29.31 10.58 1.34
N GLU A 26 28.01 10.31 1.29
CA GLU A 26 27.19 10.40 0.07
C GLU A 26 27.12 11.84 -0.47
N LYS A 27 27.03 12.86 0.40
CA LYS A 27 27.04 14.28 -0.03
C LYS A 27 28.33 14.65 -0.74
N GLU A 28 29.47 14.21 -0.22
CA GLU A 28 30.79 14.43 -0.83
C GLU A 28 30.91 13.72 -2.18
N TYR A 29 30.32 12.52 -2.32
CA TYR A 29 30.35 11.74 -3.55
C TYR A 29 29.33 12.20 -4.61
N ALA A 30 28.13 12.60 -4.18
CA ALA A 30 27.03 13.04 -5.05
C ALA A 30 27.28 14.41 -5.71
N LEU A 31 28.21 15.24 -5.17
CA LEU A 31 28.73 16.43 -5.84
C LEU A 31 29.34 16.14 -7.22
N ILE A 32 29.69 14.87 -7.49
CA ILE A 32 30.27 14.41 -8.76
C ILE A 32 29.17 13.93 -9.74
N LEU A 33 27.93 13.71 -9.29
CA LEU A 33 26.87 13.10 -10.09
C LEU A 33 25.52 13.84 -10.01
N SER A 34 25.20 14.51 -11.12
CA SER A 34 23.86 14.83 -11.65
C SER A 34 23.24 16.22 -11.35
N GLU A 35 22.94 16.93 -12.43
CA GLU A 35 22.13 18.16 -12.51
C GLU A 35 20.67 17.89 -12.95
N ARG A 36 20.17 16.64 -12.91
CA ARG A 36 18.93 16.25 -13.61
C ARG A 36 17.76 15.76 -12.75
N ASP A 37 17.93 15.57 -11.44
CA ASP A 37 16.87 15.10 -10.53
C ASP A 37 16.50 16.19 -9.50
N PRO A 38 15.22 16.52 -9.28
CA PRO A 38 14.82 17.55 -8.30
C PRO A 38 15.06 17.18 -6.83
N ILE A 39 15.27 15.89 -6.51
CA ILE A 39 15.68 15.43 -5.18
C ILE A 39 17.14 14.98 -5.29
N LYS A 40 18.01 15.48 -4.41
CA LYS A 40 19.42 15.10 -4.46
C LYS A 40 19.57 13.62 -4.09
N PRO A 41 20.47 12.86 -4.74
CA PRO A 41 20.66 11.44 -4.45
C PRO A 41 20.80 11.12 -2.97
N TRP A 42 21.54 11.95 -2.21
CA TRP A 42 21.72 11.79 -0.77
C TRP A 42 20.44 12.01 0.06
N GLU A 43 19.52 12.90 -0.35
CA GLU A 43 18.24 13.13 0.34
C GLU A 43 17.34 11.91 0.21
N LYS A 44 17.32 11.32 -0.99
CA LYS A 44 16.63 10.06 -1.26
C LYS A 44 17.24 8.92 -0.43
N ALA A 45 18.56 8.85 -0.39
CA ALA A 45 19.31 7.88 0.38
C ALA A 45 18.98 7.97 1.89
N GLU A 46 19.02 9.18 2.45
CA GLU A 46 18.65 9.46 3.84
C GLU A 46 17.19 9.06 4.12
N ALA A 47 16.26 9.43 3.24
CA ALA A 47 14.85 9.11 3.41
C ALA A 47 14.59 7.61 3.43
N TYR A 48 15.25 6.86 2.53
CA TYR A 48 15.18 5.41 2.53
C TYR A 48 15.74 4.78 3.80
N SER A 49 16.86 5.30 4.29
CA SER A 49 17.43 4.85 5.55
C SER A 49 16.48 5.02 6.72
N TRP A 50 15.72 6.12 6.79
CA TRP A 50 14.67 6.30 7.83
C TRP A 50 13.50 5.33 7.68
N ILE A 51 13.03 5.10 6.43
CA ILE A 51 11.89 4.22 6.15
C ILE A 51 12.21 2.76 6.46
N PHE A 52 13.42 2.29 6.11
CA PHE A 52 13.87 0.93 6.39
C PHE A 52 14.58 0.77 7.74
N PHE A 53 14.88 1.90 8.40
CA PHE A 53 15.69 1.97 9.61
C PHE A 53 17.04 1.24 9.45
N GLU A 54 17.76 1.56 8.36
CA GLU A 54 19.01 0.90 7.97
C GLU A 54 19.97 1.88 7.28
N THR A 55 21.27 1.82 7.61
CA THR A 55 22.27 2.81 7.17
C THR A 55 22.95 2.46 5.86
N LYS A 56 22.89 1.19 5.41
CA LYS A 56 23.47 0.74 4.13
C LYS A 56 22.35 0.16 3.27
N TYR A 57 21.70 1.01 2.50
CA TYR A 57 20.70 0.54 1.56
C TYR A 57 21.38 -0.07 0.32
N MET A 58 21.42 -1.40 0.24
CA MET A 58 21.55 -2.17 -1.01
C MET A 58 20.25 -2.94 -1.24
N PRO A 59 19.84 -3.17 -2.50
CA PRO A 59 18.46 -3.11 -2.91
C PRO A 59 17.59 -4.21 -2.27
N LEU A 60 16.71 -3.82 -1.33
CA LEU A 60 15.40 -4.45 -1.19
C LEU A 60 14.54 -4.31 -2.47
N TRP A 61 15.10 -3.71 -3.53
CA TRP A 61 14.59 -3.76 -4.90
C TRP A 61 14.95 -5.05 -5.66
N SER A 62 15.91 -5.88 -5.23
CA SER A 62 16.21 -7.13 -5.97
C SER A 62 15.12 -8.20 -5.81
N THR A 63 14.19 -8.02 -4.86
CA THR A 63 12.97 -8.84 -4.72
C THR A 63 11.77 -8.26 -5.48
N SER A 64 11.94 -7.15 -6.22
CA SER A 64 10.85 -6.29 -6.72
C SER A 64 10.11 -6.75 -7.99
N GLU A 65 10.34 -7.97 -8.49
CA GLU A 65 9.50 -8.58 -9.55
C GLU A 65 9.22 -10.03 -9.20
N GLU A 66 10.24 -10.75 -8.75
CA GLU A 66 10.15 -12.18 -8.52
C GLU A 66 9.42 -12.56 -7.22
N THR A 67 9.54 -11.75 -6.15
CA THR A 67 8.71 -11.91 -4.94
C THR A 67 7.27 -11.43 -5.17
N LYS A 68 7.07 -10.43 -6.03
CA LYS A 68 5.73 -9.98 -6.47
C LYS A 68 4.99 -11.07 -7.26
N ARG A 69 5.72 -11.92 -7.99
CA ARG A 69 5.18 -13.05 -8.76
C ARG A 69 5.07 -14.34 -7.95
N ARG A 70 6.05 -14.65 -7.08
CA ARG A 70 6.12 -15.90 -6.29
C ARG A 70 5.26 -15.89 -5.02
N ASN A 71 4.92 -14.71 -4.47
CA ASN A 71 4.08 -14.59 -3.27
C ASN A 71 2.65 -14.11 -3.58
N ARG A 72 2.11 -14.29 -4.80
CA ARG A 72 0.65 -14.34 -4.93
C ARG A 72 0.23 -15.67 -4.33
N PRO A 73 -0.37 -15.70 -3.14
CA PRO A 73 -0.71 -16.98 -2.57
C PRO A 73 -1.76 -17.63 -3.48
N SER A 74 -1.61 -18.92 -3.77
CA SER A 74 -2.60 -19.74 -4.47
C SER A 74 -3.91 -19.92 -3.68
N CYS A 75 -4.08 -19.17 -2.57
CA CYS A 75 -5.19 -19.29 -1.63
C CYS A 75 -6.32 -18.30 -1.96
N TYR A 76 -6.81 -18.31 -3.19
CA TYR A 76 -8.09 -17.67 -3.45
C TYR A 76 -9.17 -18.41 -2.65
N PRO A 77 -10.04 -17.69 -1.91
CA PRO A 77 -11.18 -18.31 -1.24
C PRO A 77 -11.96 -19.19 -2.22
N GLU A 78 -12.50 -20.33 -1.75
CA GLU A 78 -13.23 -21.28 -2.61
C GLU A 78 -14.32 -20.60 -3.46
N THR A 79 -14.94 -19.54 -2.92
CA THR A 79 -15.91 -18.71 -3.65
C THR A 79 -15.36 -18.12 -4.95
N LEU A 80 -14.10 -17.68 -4.97
CA LEU A 80 -13.43 -17.13 -6.15
C LEU A 80 -12.88 -18.22 -7.09
N LEU A 81 -12.77 -19.46 -6.60
CA LEU A 81 -12.43 -20.65 -7.39
C LEU A 81 -13.64 -21.28 -8.09
N LYS A 82 -14.86 -20.85 -7.75
CA LYS A 82 -16.08 -21.28 -8.45
C LYS A 82 -16.02 -20.90 -9.93
N LYS A 83 -16.70 -21.70 -10.76
CA LYS A 83 -16.74 -21.51 -12.22
C LYS A 83 -17.31 -20.12 -12.58
N ALA A 84 -16.55 -19.36 -13.35
CA ALA A 84 -16.93 -18.03 -13.83
C ALA A 84 -18.24 -18.04 -14.64
N GLU A 85 -18.51 -19.16 -15.35
CA GLU A 85 -19.74 -19.38 -16.12
C GLU A 85 -21.01 -19.18 -15.28
N TYR A 86 -20.98 -19.58 -14.01
CA TYR A 86 -22.12 -19.41 -13.09
C TYR A 86 -22.45 -17.93 -12.87
N TYR A 87 -21.44 -17.13 -12.55
CA TYR A 87 -21.60 -15.69 -12.29
C TYR A 87 -21.96 -14.94 -13.56
N TYR A 88 -21.32 -15.28 -14.69
CA TYR A 88 -21.57 -14.67 -15.98
C TYR A 88 -23.00 -14.93 -16.48
N ALA A 89 -23.50 -16.17 -16.36
CA ALA A 89 -24.86 -16.51 -16.75
C ALA A 89 -25.90 -15.79 -15.88
N LYS A 90 -25.71 -15.77 -14.55
CA LYS A 90 -26.63 -15.07 -13.63
C LYS A 90 -26.65 -13.56 -13.84
N TRP A 91 -25.49 -12.96 -14.05
CA TRP A 91 -25.39 -11.54 -14.38
C TRP A 91 -26.20 -11.22 -15.64
N GLY A 92 -26.02 -12.04 -16.69
CA GLY A 92 -26.78 -11.92 -17.94
C GLY A 92 -28.29 -12.06 -17.79
N MET A 93 -28.77 -12.85 -16.82
CA MET A 93 -30.21 -12.96 -16.51
C MET A 93 -30.74 -11.75 -15.72
N LYS A 94 -29.98 -11.26 -14.73
CA LYS A 94 -30.38 -10.10 -13.91
C LYS A 94 -30.49 -8.81 -14.72
N THR A 95 -29.63 -8.62 -15.72
CA THR A 95 -29.74 -7.48 -16.65
C THR A 95 -31.00 -7.53 -17.52
N ILE A 96 -31.56 -8.71 -17.77
CA ILE A 96 -32.82 -8.89 -18.51
C ILE A 96 -34.03 -8.55 -17.62
N GLU A 97 -34.02 -8.94 -16.35
CA GLU A 97 -35.14 -8.70 -15.41
C GLU A 97 -35.36 -7.23 -15.04
N VAL A 98 -34.30 -6.42 -14.93
CA VAL A 98 -34.39 -4.97 -14.63
C VAL A 98 -35.07 -4.18 -15.77
N SER A 99 -35.27 -4.77 -16.95
CA SER A 99 -35.79 -4.12 -18.15
C SER A 99 -37.31 -4.31 -18.43
N GLY A 100 -38.10 -4.77 -17.46
CA GLY A 100 -39.50 -5.21 -17.63
C GLY A 100 -40.42 -4.47 -18.65
N CYS A 101 -40.84 -5.21 -19.70
CA CYS A 101 -42.00 -5.05 -20.64
C CYS A 101 -42.04 -3.87 -21.69
N PRO A 102 -42.87 -3.93 -22.77
CA PRO A 102 -43.15 -4.99 -23.76
C PRO A 102 -42.96 -4.52 -25.24
N THR A 103 -42.95 -5.49 -26.18
CA THR A 103 -43.15 -5.44 -27.66
C THR A 103 -43.04 -4.09 -28.40
N THR A 104 -41.86 -3.76 -28.94
CA THR A 104 -41.72 -2.94 -30.15
C THR A 104 -40.43 -3.33 -30.88
N THR A 105 -40.51 -3.43 -32.21
CA THR A 105 -39.47 -3.96 -33.11
C THR A 105 -38.14 -3.20 -33.05
N GLU A 106 -38.14 -1.97 -32.54
CA GLU A 106 -36.94 -1.15 -32.32
C GLU A 106 -36.20 -1.50 -31.01
N LYS A 107 -36.90 -1.97 -29.97
CA LYS A 107 -36.28 -2.49 -28.74
C LYS A 107 -35.78 -3.93 -28.88
N LEU A 108 -36.29 -4.70 -29.86
CA LEU A 108 -35.65 -5.97 -30.24
C LEU A 108 -34.21 -5.75 -30.75
N LYS A 109 -33.91 -4.63 -31.41
CA LYS A 109 -32.52 -4.26 -31.74
C LYS A 109 -31.68 -3.94 -30.50
N GLU A 110 -32.30 -3.47 -29.42
CA GLU A 110 -31.66 -3.21 -28.13
C GLU A 110 -31.46 -4.52 -27.33
N ILE A 111 -32.43 -5.43 -27.33
CA ILE A 111 -32.32 -6.80 -26.80
C ILE A 111 -31.29 -7.63 -27.61
N TYR A 112 -31.19 -7.42 -28.93
CA TYR A 112 -30.13 -8.00 -29.76
C TYR A 112 -28.76 -7.32 -29.55
N ARG A 113 -28.69 -6.06 -29.08
CA ARG A 113 -27.44 -5.47 -28.57
C ARG A 113 -26.93 -6.27 -27.36
N TYR A 114 -27.80 -6.77 -26.50
CA TYR A 114 -27.43 -7.64 -25.36
C TYR A 114 -26.98 -9.06 -25.74
N LYS A 115 -27.14 -9.50 -27.01
CA LYS A 115 -26.48 -10.72 -27.52
C LYS A 115 -24.98 -10.52 -27.82
N LYS A 116 -24.47 -9.28 -27.74
CA LYS A 116 -23.04 -8.96 -27.70
C LYS A 116 -22.74 -8.26 -26.37
N TYR A 117 -22.57 -9.03 -25.30
CA TYR A 117 -21.85 -8.53 -24.13
C TYR A 117 -20.51 -7.93 -24.61
N GLY A 118 -20.17 -6.73 -24.14
CA GLY A 118 -18.91 -6.10 -24.50
C GLY A 118 -17.71 -6.90 -24.00
N ILE A 119 -17.88 -7.63 -22.88
CA ILE A 119 -16.86 -8.52 -22.31
C ILE A 119 -16.98 -9.95 -22.88
N PRO A 120 -15.84 -10.63 -23.12
CA PRO A 120 -15.84 -12.00 -23.67
C PRO A 120 -16.41 -13.00 -22.66
N LYS A 121 -17.05 -14.07 -23.14
CA LYS A 121 -17.52 -15.16 -22.27
C LYS A 121 -16.35 -15.83 -21.51
N PRO A 122 -16.58 -16.40 -20.32
CA PRO A 122 -15.62 -17.26 -19.65
C PRO A 122 -15.26 -18.48 -20.50
N LEU A 123 -14.03 -18.97 -20.33
CA LEU A 123 -13.61 -20.25 -20.90
C LEU A 123 -14.20 -21.42 -20.09
N PRO A 124 -14.34 -22.62 -20.67
CA PRO A 124 -14.84 -23.79 -19.95
C PRO A 124 -14.00 -24.08 -18.71
N ASN A 125 -14.65 -24.24 -17.56
CA ASN A 125 -14.02 -24.48 -16.24
C ASN A 125 -13.09 -23.36 -15.74
N GLU A 126 -13.11 -22.18 -16.36
CA GLU A 126 -12.36 -21.03 -15.87
C GLU A 126 -12.89 -20.60 -14.49
N SER A 127 -11.99 -20.40 -13.52
CA SER A 127 -12.37 -19.87 -12.22
C SER A 127 -12.77 -18.40 -12.33
N LEU A 128 -13.61 -17.91 -11.41
CA LEU A 128 -14.05 -16.52 -11.39
C LEU A 128 -12.85 -15.55 -11.37
N ILE A 129 -11.83 -15.83 -10.55
CA ILE A 129 -10.67 -14.95 -10.45
C ILE A 129 -9.82 -14.95 -11.73
N THR A 130 -9.58 -16.12 -12.34
CA THR A 130 -8.85 -16.24 -13.61
C THR A 130 -9.57 -15.49 -14.73
N TYR A 131 -10.90 -15.58 -14.75
CA TYR A 131 -11.72 -14.84 -15.71
C TYR A 131 -11.59 -13.33 -15.54
N ILE A 132 -11.64 -12.83 -14.30
CA ILE A 132 -11.46 -11.41 -13.98
C ILE A 132 -10.06 -10.93 -14.39
N GLU A 133 -9.00 -11.71 -14.13
CA GLU A 133 -7.64 -11.41 -14.59
C GLU A 133 -7.56 -11.33 -16.12
N ARG A 134 -8.14 -12.29 -16.83
CA ARG A 134 -8.17 -12.29 -18.30
C ARG A 134 -8.95 -11.10 -18.87
N LEU A 135 -10.05 -10.70 -18.22
CA LEU A 135 -10.78 -9.51 -18.62
C LEU A 135 -9.89 -8.26 -18.56
N ARG A 136 -8.98 -8.16 -17.58
CA ARG A 136 -8.07 -7.00 -17.49
C ARG A 136 -7.16 -6.87 -18.71
N GLU A 137 -6.80 -7.99 -19.32
CA GLU A 137 -5.92 -8.06 -20.49
C GLU A 137 -6.68 -7.87 -21.82
N SER A 138 -8.02 -7.95 -21.79
CA SER A 138 -8.88 -8.05 -23.00
C SER A 138 -9.45 -6.72 -23.49
N VAL A 139 -8.72 -5.60 -23.35
CA VAL A 139 -9.21 -4.27 -23.77
C VAL A 139 -9.29 -4.20 -25.31
N THR A 140 -10.45 -3.78 -25.84
CA THR A 140 -10.69 -3.67 -27.29
C THR A 140 -10.22 -2.32 -27.85
N GLU A 141 -9.74 -2.25 -29.10
CA GLU A 141 -9.17 -1.03 -29.70
C GLU A 141 -10.22 -0.03 -30.23
N GLU A 142 -11.41 -0.49 -30.63
CA GLU A 142 -12.45 0.35 -31.24
C GLU A 142 -13.23 1.21 -30.21
N THR A 143 -13.43 2.51 -30.48
CA THR A 143 -14.03 3.47 -29.53
C THR A 143 -15.45 3.13 -29.07
N TYR A 144 -16.32 2.68 -29.97
CA TYR A 144 -17.69 2.28 -29.62
C TYR A 144 -17.71 0.98 -28.80
N SER A 145 -16.85 0.02 -29.18
CA SER A 145 -16.61 -1.22 -28.46
C SER A 145 -16.05 -0.97 -27.06
N LYS A 146 -15.13 -0.01 -26.90
CA LYS A 146 -14.54 0.39 -25.61
C LYS A 146 -15.59 0.84 -24.61
N LYS A 147 -16.50 1.74 -24.99
CA LYS A 147 -17.53 2.22 -24.06
C LYS A 147 -18.45 1.07 -23.61
N LEU A 148 -18.94 0.28 -24.56
CA LEU A 148 -19.80 -0.86 -24.27
C LEU A 148 -19.09 -1.91 -23.39
N TRP A 149 -17.81 -2.17 -23.66
CA TRP A 149 -16.96 -3.04 -22.87
C TRP A 149 -16.80 -2.53 -21.43
N ARG A 150 -16.53 -1.23 -21.26
CA ARG A 150 -16.35 -0.61 -19.93
C ARG A 150 -17.63 -0.65 -19.10
N ASP A 151 -18.77 -0.34 -19.72
CA ASP A 151 -20.09 -0.37 -19.07
C ASP A 151 -20.46 -1.81 -18.69
N SER A 152 -20.22 -2.77 -19.59
CA SER A 152 -20.44 -4.21 -19.33
C SER A 152 -19.56 -4.74 -18.21
N LEU A 153 -18.27 -4.41 -18.23
CA LEU A 153 -17.32 -4.78 -17.19
C LEU A 153 -17.74 -4.19 -15.84
N GLY A 154 -18.14 -2.92 -15.81
CA GLY A 154 -18.58 -2.26 -14.59
C GLY A 154 -19.79 -2.95 -13.96
N SER A 155 -20.83 -3.19 -14.77
CA SER A 155 -22.03 -3.91 -14.34
C SER A 155 -21.72 -5.33 -13.85
N PHE A 156 -20.84 -6.06 -14.55
CA PHE A 156 -20.43 -7.41 -14.14
C PHE A 156 -19.71 -7.39 -12.79
N LEU A 157 -18.73 -6.49 -12.60
CA LEU A 157 -17.97 -6.41 -11.35
C LEU A 157 -18.85 -5.99 -10.16
N GLU A 158 -19.79 -5.06 -10.35
CA GLU A 158 -20.78 -4.70 -9.34
C GLU A 158 -21.67 -5.89 -8.96
N PHE A 159 -22.13 -6.65 -9.97
CA PHE A 159 -22.87 -7.88 -9.72
C PHE A 159 -22.04 -8.89 -8.92
N VAL A 160 -20.79 -9.13 -9.29
CA VAL A 160 -19.93 -10.07 -8.57
C VAL A 160 -19.74 -9.64 -7.13
N ARG A 161 -19.39 -8.36 -6.86
CA ARG A 161 -19.25 -7.83 -5.48
C ARG A 161 -20.51 -8.03 -4.64
N ALA A 162 -21.69 -7.79 -5.23
CA ALA A 162 -22.96 -7.97 -4.52
C ALA A 162 -23.28 -9.45 -4.21
N ASN A 163 -22.60 -10.42 -4.83
CA ASN A 163 -22.91 -11.86 -4.74
C ASN A 163 -21.75 -12.69 -4.15
N ILE A 164 -20.70 -12.06 -3.63
CA ILE A 164 -19.61 -12.74 -2.92
C ILE A 164 -19.46 -12.14 -1.51
N PRO A 165 -18.89 -12.89 -0.55
CA PRO A 165 -18.61 -12.37 0.79
C PRO A 165 -17.72 -11.12 0.76
N PRO A 166 -17.91 -10.14 1.66
CA PRO A 166 -17.10 -8.93 1.75
C PRO A 166 -15.59 -9.18 1.77
N ASP A 167 -15.14 -10.22 2.48
CA ASP A 167 -13.71 -10.58 2.57
C ASP A 167 -13.10 -10.95 1.21
N CYS A 168 -13.93 -11.37 0.24
CA CYS A 168 -13.48 -11.69 -1.12
C CYS A 168 -13.37 -10.44 -2.01
N HIS A 169 -13.90 -9.28 -1.60
CA HIS A 169 -13.91 -8.06 -2.41
C HIS A 169 -12.49 -7.55 -2.65
N GLY A 170 -11.62 -7.69 -1.65
CA GLY A 170 -10.21 -7.28 -1.74
C GLY A 170 -9.47 -7.90 -2.93
N TYR A 171 -9.74 -9.16 -3.26
CA TYR A 171 -9.11 -9.84 -4.39
C TYR A 171 -9.56 -9.28 -5.74
N ILE A 172 -10.85 -8.90 -5.85
CA ILE A 172 -11.37 -8.25 -7.05
C ILE A 172 -10.83 -6.83 -7.16
N ASP A 173 -10.77 -6.10 -6.05
CA ASP A 173 -10.31 -4.70 -6.02
C ASP A 173 -8.82 -4.55 -6.35
N VAL A 174 -8.01 -5.59 -6.13
CA VAL A 174 -6.61 -5.64 -6.59
C VAL A 174 -6.52 -5.68 -8.13
N ILE A 175 -7.48 -6.31 -8.81
CA ILE A 175 -7.51 -6.40 -10.28
C ILE A 175 -8.26 -5.22 -10.89
N PHE A 176 -9.46 -4.96 -10.38
CA PHE A 176 -10.33 -3.85 -10.77
C PHE A 176 -10.84 -3.11 -9.54
N PRO A 177 -10.26 -1.96 -9.19
CA PRO A 177 -10.70 -1.16 -8.06
C PRO A 177 -12.17 -0.76 -8.15
N GLU A 178 -12.84 -0.65 -7.01
CA GLU A 178 -14.21 -0.12 -6.90
C GLU A 178 -14.26 1.32 -7.40
N ASP A 179 -13.47 2.19 -6.79
CA ASP A 179 -13.20 3.56 -7.25
C ASP A 179 -12.15 3.49 -8.39
N ARG A 180 -12.58 3.56 -9.66
CA ARG A 180 -11.70 3.43 -10.84
C ARG A 180 -11.89 4.54 -11.88
N ALA A 181 -10.83 4.84 -12.60
CA ALA A 181 -10.85 5.66 -13.81
C ALA A 181 -10.13 4.93 -14.95
N PHE A 182 -10.38 5.38 -16.18
CA PHE A 182 -9.68 4.90 -17.36
C PHE A 182 -8.69 5.97 -17.82
N TYR A 183 -7.40 5.62 -17.89
CA TYR A 183 -6.34 6.49 -18.40
C TYR A 183 -5.52 5.73 -19.44
N SER A 184 -5.43 6.27 -20.66
CA SER A 184 -4.72 5.62 -21.77
C SER A 184 -5.07 4.13 -21.95
N ASP A 185 -6.37 3.81 -21.86
CA ASP A 185 -6.94 2.46 -21.93
C ASP A 185 -6.57 1.49 -20.78
N GLU A 186 -5.80 1.95 -19.79
CA GLU A 186 -5.58 1.23 -18.54
C GLU A 186 -6.63 1.60 -17.48
N ILE A 187 -7.04 0.61 -16.68
CA ILE A 187 -7.86 0.84 -15.49
C ILE A 187 -6.93 1.24 -14.36
N ILE A 188 -7.08 2.48 -13.92
CA ILE A 188 -6.34 3.04 -12.80
C ILE A 188 -7.24 3.12 -11.57
N ARG A 189 -6.66 2.85 -10.39
CA ARG A 189 -7.32 3.08 -9.11
C ARG A 189 -7.50 4.57 -8.88
N LEU A 190 -8.73 5.02 -8.63
CA LEU A 190 -8.96 6.35 -8.08
C LEU A 190 -8.64 6.28 -6.59
N ILE A 191 -7.54 6.92 -6.23
CA ILE A 191 -7.12 7.05 -4.84
C ILE A 191 -7.81 8.31 -4.29
N ARG A 192 -8.68 8.13 -3.29
CA ARG A 192 -9.30 9.25 -2.56
C ARG A 192 -8.22 10.21 -2.04
N LYS A 193 -8.49 11.51 -1.96
CA LYS A 193 -7.50 12.54 -1.59
C LYS A 193 -6.73 12.24 -0.29
N ASN A 194 -7.34 11.54 0.65
CA ASN A 194 -6.76 11.13 1.94
C ASN A 194 -5.88 9.85 1.88
N LYS A 195 -5.85 9.16 0.73
CA LYS A 195 -5.07 7.95 0.48
C LYS A 195 -3.91 8.17 -0.49
N TYR A 196 -3.69 9.41 -0.97
CA TYR A 196 -2.65 9.67 -1.96
C TYR A 196 -1.27 9.39 -1.35
N PRO A 197 -0.38 8.64 -2.03
CA PRO A 197 0.92 8.32 -1.47
C PRO A 197 1.73 9.59 -1.21
N VAL A 198 2.17 9.73 0.04
CA VAL A 198 2.94 10.88 0.52
C VAL A 198 4.33 10.85 -0.10
N ASN A 199 4.93 12.03 -0.29
CA ASN A 199 6.30 12.12 -0.76
C ASN A 199 7.26 11.42 0.22
N ILE A 200 8.24 10.70 -0.32
CA ILE A 200 9.21 9.92 0.48
C ILE A 200 9.96 10.78 1.50
N ILE A 201 10.27 12.04 1.17
CA ILE A 201 10.96 12.98 2.07
C ILE A 201 10.04 13.34 3.24
N PHE A 202 8.78 13.65 2.99
CA PHE A 202 7.82 13.95 4.07
C PHE A 202 7.60 12.76 5.00
N VAL A 203 7.56 11.53 4.46
CA VAL A 203 7.49 10.32 5.29
C VAL A 203 8.73 10.22 6.19
N ALA A 204 9.93 10.43 5.63
CA ALA A 204 11.16 10.43 6.41
C ALA A 204 11.16 11.52 7.49
N ASP A 205 10.70 12.73 7.18
CA ASP A 205 10.62 13.83 8.15
C ASP A 205 9.60 13.55 9.27
N ILE A 206 8.48 12.89 8.99
CA ILE A 206 7.54 12.42 10.03
C ILE A 206 8.26 11.45 10.97
N LEU A 207 8.96 10.45 10.43
CA LEU A 207 9.70 9.46 11.22
C LEU A 207 10.81 10.12 12.06
N LYS A 208 11.50 11.11 11.48
CA LYS A 208 12.50 11.92 12.17
C LYS A 208 11.89 12.74 13.31
N ASN A 209 10.77 13.42 13.09
CA ASN A 209 10.07 14.19 14.12
C ASN A 209 9.63 13.31 15.30
N LEU A 210 9.14 12.09 15.03
CA LEU A 210 8.79 11.11 16.05
C LEU A 210 10.04 10.61 16.80
N SER A 211 11.14 10.40 16.09
CA SER A 211 12.42 9.99 16.67
C SER A 211 13.01 11.07 17.57
N GLU A 212 12.93 12.34 17.18
CA GLU A 212 13.35 13.47 17.99
C GLU A 212 12.49 13.62 19.25
N GLU A 213 11.18 13.40 19.16
CA GLU A 213 10.29 13.41 20.33
C GLU A 213 10.60 12.25 21.29
N LEU A 214 10.96 11.07 20.78
CA LEU A 214 11.46 9.95 21.59
C LEU A 214 12.81 10.26 22.26
N LEU A 215 13.74 10.89 21.54
CA LEU A 215 15.07 11.20 22.07
C LEU A 215 15.06 12.35 23.07
N TRP A 216 14.37 13.43 22.76
CA TRP A 216 14.52 14.73 23.42
C TRP A 216 13.20 15.32 23.92
N GLY A 217 12.06 14.69 23.67
CA GLY A 217 10.75 15.15 24.16
C GLY A 217 10.57 15.00 25.67
N ASP A 218 9.45 15.52 26.20
CA ASP A 218 9.07 15.34 27.60
C ASP A 218 9.01 13.83 27.92
N PRO A 219 9.60 13.36 29.04
CA PRO A 219 9.54 11.95 29.46
C PRO A 219 8.14 11.33 29.42
N ARG A 220 7.08 12.13 29.58
CA ARG A 220 5.68 11.70 29.51
C ARG A 220 5.21 11.39 28.08
N THR A 221 5.81 12.02 27.06
CA THR A 221 5.43 11.80 25.65
C THR A 221 6.36 10.84 24.91
N GLN A 222 7.57 10.61 25.41
CA GLN A 222 8.58 9.73 24.78
C GLN A 222 8.04 8.32 24.47
N HIS A 223 7.28 7.71 25.39
CA HIS A 223 6.70 6.38 25.15
C HIS A 223 5.67 6.40 24.01
N GLY A 224 4.79 7.40 24.01
CA GLY A 224 3.79 7.59 22.96
C GLY A 224 4.46 7.83 21.60
N ALA A 225 5.55 8.60 21.56
CA ALA A 225 6.36 8.79 20.37
C ALA A 225 6.99 7.47 19.89
N SER A 226 7.53 6.63 20.80
CA SER A 226 8.10 5.34 20.42
C SER A 226 7.08 4.37 19.81
N GLU A 227 5.87 4.30 20.39
CA GLU A 227 4.80 3.45 19.87
C GLU A 227 4.25 3.96 18.54
N THR A 228 4.12 5.29 18.42
CA THR A 228 3.67 5.95 17.18
C THR A 228 4.68 5.74 16.06
N LEU A 229 5.98 5.80 16.35
CA LEU A 229 7.05 5.50 15.41
C LEU A 229 7.00 4.04 14.93
N ALA A 230 6.85 3.09 15.87
CA ALA A 230 6.64 1.69 15.52
C ALA A 230 5.41 1.48 14.64
N PHE A 231 4.28 2.11 14.97
CA PHE A 231 3.07 1.96 14.20
C PHE A 231 3.18 2.57 12.79
N ALA A 232 3.88 3.70 12.64
CA ALA A 232 4.21 4.28 11.34
C ALA A 232 5.05 3.31 10.49
N TRP A 233 6.06 2.66 11.08
CA TRP A 233 6.84 1.62 10.38
C TRP A 233 5.99 0.41 10.00
N LEU A 234 5.07 -0.07 10.85
CA LEU A 234 4.16 -1.16 10.48
C LEU A 234 3.31 -0.81 9.26
N CYS A 235 2.79 0.42 9.19
CA CYS A 235 2.03 0.90 8.03
C CYS A 235 2.91 0.88 6.76
N LEU A 236 4.15 1.37 6.85
CA LEU A 236 5.10 1.38 5.73
C LEU A 236 5.55 -0.02 5.30
N ILE A 237 5.74 -0.94 6.24
CA ILE A 237 6.05 -2.34 5.95
C ILE A 237 4.88 -2.99 5.19
N SER A 238 3.64 -2.77 5.64
CA SER A 238 2.44 -3.22 4.94
C SER A 238 2.33 -2.62 3.53
N ALA A 239 2.65 -1.33 3.37
CA ALA A 239 2.61 -0.65 2.07
C ALA A 239 3.49 -1.31 0.99
N ARG A 240 4.58 -1.97 1.39
CA ARG A 240 5.48 -2.70 0.48
C ARG A 240 4.81 -3.90 -0.17
N LEU A 241 3.80 -4.50 0.48
CA LEU A 241 3.03 -5.61 -0.08
C LEU A 241 2.15 -5.17 -1.26
N ARG A 242 1.79 -3.88 -1.32
CA ARG A 242 0.80 -3.34 -2.26
C ARG A 242 -0.54 -4.09 -2.23
N LEU A 243 -0.85 -4.71 -1.09
CA LEU A 243 -2.12 -5.38 -0.83
C LEU A 243 -2.99 -4.49 0.06
N PRO A 244 -4.32 -4.58 -0.05
CA PRO A 244 -5.20 -3.92 0.90
C PRO A 244 -4.97 -4.48 2.31
N THR A 245 -4.70 -3.59 3.25
CA THR A 245 -4.58 -3.91 4.68
C THR A 245 -5.35 -2.88 5.49
N GLU A 246 -6.04 -3.35 6.52
CA GLU A 246 -6.74 -2.49 7.46
C GLU A 246 -5.82 -2.04 8.60
N ILE A 247 -5.90 -0.77 8.98
CA ILE A 247 -5.11 -0.19 10.07
C ILE A 247 -5.36 -0.93 11.39
N GLY A 248 -6.61 -1.33 11.64
CA GLY A 248 -6.98 -2.10 12.84
C GLY A 248 -6.22 -3.41 12.93
N LEU A 249 -6.10 -4.15 11.82
CA LEU A 249 -5.34 -5.41 11.76
C LEU A 249 -3.85 -5.18 12.04
N LEU A 250 -3.28 -4.08 11.56
CA LEU A 250 -1.88 -3.72 11.87
C LEU A 250 -1.70 -3.33 13.34
N TYR A 251 -2.69 -2.66 13.94
CA TYR A 251 -2.64 -2.25 15.34
C TYR A 251 -2.76 -3.46 16.28
N GLU A 252 -3.50 -4.49 15.88
CA GLU A 252 -3.70 -5.72 16.64
C GLU A 252 -2.57 -6.75 16.46
N LEU A 253 -1.54 -6.43 15.67
CA LEU A 253 -0.37 -7.28 15.49
C LEU A 253 0.28 -7.65 16.84
N LYS A 254 0.71 -8.90 16.93
CA LYS A 254 1.27 -9.50 18.15
C LYS A 254 2.78 -9.69 18.02
N PRO A 255 3.55 -9.64 19.13
CA PRO A 255 4.99 -9.93 19.11
C PRO A 255 5.37 -11.27 18.48
N SER A 256 4.49 -12.28 18.55
CA SER A 256 4.68 -13.58 17.92
C SER A 256 4.76 -13.55 16.39
N THR A 257 4.39 -12.44 15.75
CA THR A 257 4.49 -12.25 14.29
C THR A 257 5.91 -11.89 13.82
N LEU A 258 6.82 -11.61 14.76
CA LEU A 258 8.24 -11.40 14.47
C LEU A 258 8.94 -12.76 14.30
N ILE A 259 9.43 -13.02 13.09
CA ILE A 259 10.01 -14.29 12.70
C ILE A 259 11.48 -14.07 12.33
N THR A 260 12.36 -14.97 12.78
CA THR A 260 13.74 -15.05 12.31
C THR A 260 13.92 -16.32 11.49
N LYS A 261 14.55 -16.23 10.31
CA LYS A 261 14.92 -17.39 9.49
C LYS A 261 16.42 -17.38 9.21
N ILE A 262 17.02 -18.56 9.14
CA ILE A 262 18.42 -18.73 8.73
C ILE A 262 18.43 -18.78 7.20
N SER A 263 19.24 -17.93 6.55
CA SER A 263 19.37 -17.97 5.09
C SER A 263 20.17 -19.20 4.64
N PRO A 264 19.63 -20.06 3.76
CA PRO A 264 20.37 -21.23 3.27
C PRO A 264 21.42 -20.86 2.20
N GLU A 265 21.32 -19.69 1.57
CA GLU A 265 22.10 -19.34 0.37
C GLU A 265 23.39 -18.56 0.62
N ASN A 266 23.63 -18.07 1.85
CA ASN A 266 24.87 -17.37 2.20
C ASN A 266 25.61 -18.11 3.31
N SER A 267 26.85 -18.49 3.03
CA SER A 267 27.82 -19.05 3.96
C SER A 267 27.88 -18.22 5.25
N LEU A 268 27.88 -18.91 6.40
CA LEU A 268 28.00 -18.37 7.78
C LEU A 268 26.73 -17.68 8.36
N PHE A 269 25.66 -18.44 8.59
CA PHE A 269 24.59 -18.12 9.57
C PHE A 269 23.94 -16.72 9.51
N ALA A 270 23.85 -16.08 8.35
CA ALA A 270 23.19 -14.79 8.24
C ALA A 270 21.68 -14.93 8.55
N LYS A 271 21.27 -14.40 9.72
CA LYS A 271 19.86 -14.34 10.15
C LYS A 271 19.13 -13.28 9.32
N ARG A 272 17.99 -13.66 8.75
CA ARG A 272 17.03 -12.77 8.10
C ARG A 272 15.83 -12.57 9.01
N TYR A 273 15.30 -11.35 9.03
CA TYR A 273 14.24 -10.94 9.95
C TYR A 273 12.98 -10.66 9.16
N PHE A 274 11.85 -11.15 9.65
CA PHE A 274 10.56 -11.03 9.00
C PHE A 274 9.49 -10.59 9.99
N LEU A 275 8.50 -9.88 9.48
CA LEU A 275 7.24 -9.60 10.15
C LEU A 275 6.12 -10.27 9.35
N ASP A 276 5.31 -11.09 10.00
CA ASP A 276 4.12 -11.68 9.38
C ASP A 276 2.96 -10.68 9.38
N VAL A 277 2.63 -10.14 8.21
CA VAL A 277 1.67 -9.04 8.06
C VAL A 277 0.30 -9.59 7.65
N PRO A 278 -0.78 -9.31 8.42
CA PRO A 278 -2.13 -9.66 8.02
C PRO A 278 -2.57 -8.77 6.84
N THR A 279 -3.13 -9.41 5.83
CA THR A 279 -3.72 -8.75 4.66
C THR A 279 -5.09 -9.36 4.37
N LEU A 280 -5.86 -8.72 3.49
CA LEU A 280 -7.08 -9.36 2.96
C LEU A 280 -6.78 -10.68 2.21
N CYS A 281 -5.52 -10.92 1.83
CA CYS A 281 -5.06 -12.15 1.19
C CYS A 281 -4.44 -13.16 2.16
N GLY A 282 -4.65 -12.98 3.47
CA GLY A 282 -4.05 -13.79 4.52
C GLY A 282 -2.73 -13.20 5.04
N HIS A 283 -1.99 -14.03 5.76
CA HIS A 283 -0.73 -13.67 6.42
C HIS A 283 0.44 -13.78 5.44
N ILE A 284 1.16 -12.66 5.24
CA ILE A 284 2.31 -12.62 4.34
C ILE A 284 3.57 -12.23 5.11
N PRO A 285 4.61 -13.10 5.14
CA PRO A 285 5.87 -12.78 5.78
C PRO A 285 6.64 -11.74 4.95
N MET A 286 6.91 -10.59 5.56
CA MET A 286 7.64 -9.48 4.98
C MET A 286 9.01 -9.31 5.62
N GLU A 287 10.04 -9.28 4.79
CA GLU A 287 11.40 -9.03 5.29
C GLU A 287 11.55 -7.59 5.79
N ILE A 288 12.09 -7.46 6.99
CA ILE A 288 12.35 -6.19 7.68
C ILE A 288 13.83 -6.10 8.06
N SER A 289 14.32 -4.89 8.30
CA SER A 289 15.70 -4.73 8.77
C SER A 289 15.86 -5.30 10.18
N LYS A 290 17.09 -5.67 10.54
CA LYS A 290 17.43 -6.08 11.91
C LYS A 290 17.04 -5.00 12.92
N CYS A 291 17.27 -3.73 12.60
CA CYS A 291 16.95 -2.61 13.48
C CYS A 291 15.44 -2.50 13.73
N GLN A 292 14.61 -2.68 12.69
CA GLN A 292 13.15 -2.72 12.85
C GLN A 292 12.73 -3.88 13.75
N TYR A 293 13.28 -5.09 13.50
CA TYR A 293 12.99 -6.27 14.30
C TYR A 293 13.34 -6.07 15.78
N ASP A 294 14.55 -5.58 16.07
CA ASP A 294 15.03 -5.32 17.42
C ASP A 294 14.18 -4.24 18.11
N TYR A 295 13.79 -3.19 17.37
CA TYR A 295 12.96 -2.11 17.90
C TYR A 295 11.58 -2.63 18.31
N PHE A 296 10.91 -3.41 17.45
CA PHE A 296 9.62 -4.02 17.78
C PHE A 296 9.72 -5.00 18.95
N SER A 297 10.81 -5.77 19.01
CA SER A 297 11.07 -6.72 20.09
C SER A 297 11.22 -6.01 21.43
N ILE A 298 12.05 -4.96 21.48
CA ILE A 298 12.26 -4.15 22.69
C ILE A 298 10.96 -3.45 23.08
N LEU A 299 10.25 -2.82 22.13
CA LEU A 299 8.98 -2.16 22.43
C LEU A 299 7.96 -3.12 23.07
N SER A 300 7.87 -4.34 22.54
CA SER A 300 7.05 -5.41 23.14
C SER A 300 7.50 -5.75 24.57
N GLU A 301 8.80 -5.91 24.82
CA GLU A 301 9.33 -6.18 26.17
C GLU A 301 8.97 -5.06 27.17
N VAL A 302 9.13 -3.80 26.76
CA VAL A 302 8.80 -2.61 27.55
C VAL A 302 7.31 -2.60 27.94
N ASN A 303 6.44 -2.90 26.97
CA ASN A 303 5.01 -2.94 27.19
C ASN A 303 4.55 -4.12 28.05
N GLN A 304 5.21 -5.27 27.91
CA GLN A 304 4.95 -6.44 28.76
C GLN A 304 5.30 -6.17 30.22
N ARG A 305 6.43 -5.51 30.50
CA ARG A 305 6.82 -5.09 31.87
C ARG A 305 5.80 -4.13 32.48
N SER A 306 5.18 -3.31 31.64
CA SER A 306 4.11 -2.38 32.02
C SER A 306 2.73 -3.03 32.19
N GLY A 307 2.62 -4.36 32.10
CA GLY A 307 1.39 -5.14 32.30
C GLY A 307 0.59 -5.46 31.03
N VAL A 308 1.01 -4.97 29.85
CA VAL A 308 0.33 -5.24 28.58
C VAL A 308 0.93 -6.49 27.93
N LYS A 309 0.26 -7.63 28.10
CA LYS A 309 0.72 -8.91 27.55
C LYS A 309 0.36 -9.03 26.07
N ASN A 310 1.31 -9.56 25.27
CA ASN A 310 1.09 -9.99 23.90
C ASN A 310 0.57 -8.90 22.93
N ARG A 311 1.05 -7.66 23.07
CA ARG A 311 0.76 -6.56 22.15
C ARG A 311 2.01 -5.71 21.94
N PHE A 312 2.14 -5.11 20.76
CA PHE A 312 3.17 -4.09 20.50
C PHE A 312 2.85 -2.75 21.15
N PHE A 313 1.58 -2.42 21.31
CA PHE A 313 1.13 -1.09 21.73
C PHE A 313 0.33 -1.16 23.03
N LYS A 314 0.67 -0.28 23.97
CA LYS A 314 -0.09 0.03 25.16
C LYS A 314 -1.04 1.20 24.92
N ALA A 315 -0.63 2.22 24.17
CA ALA A 315 -1.49 3.34 23.83
C ALA A 315 -2.62 2.93 22.89
N SER A 316 -3.78 3.57 23.04
CA SER A 316 -4.92 3.36 22.13
C SER A 316 -4.60 3.91 20.74
N GLU A 317 -5.25 3.36 19.71
CA GLU A 317 -5.11 3.84 18.34
C GLU A 317 -5.40 5.35 18.22
N ARG A 318 -6.38 5.86 18.97
CA ARG A 318 -6.66 7.31 19.06
C ARG A 318 -5.45 8.09 19.57
N SER A 319 -4.80 7.62 20.62
CA SER A 319 -3.62 8.27 21.19
C SER A 319 -2.45 8.27 20.19
N LEU A 320 -2.26 7.15 19.47
CA LEU A 320 -1.25 7.06 18.41
C LEU A 320 -1.55 8.07 17.29
N ARG A 321 -2.83 8.22 16.89
CA ARG A 321 -3.26 9.20 15.87
C ARG A 321 -2.99 10.64 16.32
N GLU A 322 -3.24 10.96 17.58
CA GLU A 322 -2.97 12.29 18.14
C GLU A 322 -1.48 12.62 18.15
N VAL A 323 -0.62 11.67 18.57
CA VAL A 323 0.84 11.83 18.53
C VAL A 323 1.34 11.97 17.09
N PHE A 324 0.83 11.13 16.18
CA PHE A 324 1.16 11.19 14.75
C PHE A 324 0.78 12.53 14.14
N GLY A 325 -0.44 13.02 14.41
CA GLY A 325 -0.91 14.33 13.95
C GLY A 325 -0.01 15.46 14.42
N ARG A 326 0.50 15.42 15.66
CA ARG A 326 1.49 16.41 16.13
C ARG A 326 2.80 16.35 15.34
N ALA A 327 3.30 15.16 15.03
CA ALA A 327 4.51 14.98 14.23
C ALA A 327 4.34 15.48 12.78
N VAL A 328 3.15 15.28 12.19
CA VAL A 328 2.79 15.80 10.86
C VAL A 328 2.68 17.32 10.89
N ASN A 329 2.02 17.90 11.91
CA ASN A 329 1.82 19.35 12.02
C ASN A 329 3.14 20.14 12.11
N LYS A 330 4.21 19.52 12.63
CA LYS A 330 5.56 20.12 12.64
C LYS A 330 6.12 20.39 11.25
N LEU A 331 5.64 19.71 10.21
CA LEU A 331 6.07 19.89 8.82
C LEU A 331 5.47 21.13 8.15
N GLN A 332 4.44 21.76 8.74
CA GLN A 332 3.76 22.94 8.19
C GLN A 332 3.35 22.77 6.71
N LEU A 333 2.81 21.60 6.37
CA LEU A 333 2.49 21.28 4.99
C LEU A 333 1.37 22.18 4.43
N PRO A 334 1.49 22.62 3.17
CA PRO A 334 0.41 23.34 2.49
C PRO A 334 -0.90 22.53 2.48
N PRO A 335 -2.08 23.17 2.57
CA PRO A 335 -3.38 22.49 2.61
C PRO A 335 -3.67 21.57 1.41
N GLU A 336 -3.00 21.81 0.28
CA GLU A 336 -3.14 21.04 -0.96
C GLU A 336 -2.62 19.60 -0.88
N HIS A 337 -1.77 19.29 0.11
CA HIS A 337 -1.31 17.92 0.38
C HIS A 337 -2.35 17.04 1.06
N GLY A 338 -3.49 17.61 1.47
CA GLY A 338 -4.54 16.90 2.18
C GLY A 338 -4.11 16.48 3.60
N GLU A 339 -4.95 15.67 4.25
CA GLU A 339 -4.67 15.18 5.59
C GLU A 339 -3.81 13.90 5.53
N ILE A 340 -2.59 13.98 6.06
CA ILE A 340 -1.70 12.83 6.20
C ILE A 340 -2.06 12.07 7.48
N THR A 341 -2.41 10.79 7.32
CA THR A 341 -2.77 9.89 8.42
C THR A 341 -1.98 8.58 8.31
N PHE A 342 -2.13 7.68 9.28
CA PHE A 342 -1.59 6.31 9.16
C PHE A 342 -2.10 5.58 7.91
N LEU A 343 -3.33 5.84 7.47
CA LEU A 343 -3.89 5.28 6.23
C LEU A 343 -3.09 5.69 5.00
N THR A 344 -2.53 6.89 5.05
CA THR A 344 -1.71 7.40 3.96
C THR A 344 -0.38 6.65 3.89
N LEU A 345 0.15 6.21 5.05
CA LEU A 345 1.38 5.40 5.14
C LEU A 345 1.19 3.92 4.77
N THR A 346 -0.05 3.41 4.64
CA THR A 346 -0.31 2.07 4.09
C THR A 346 -0.24 2.05 2.56
N SER A 347 0.08 3.19 1.93
CA SER A 347 0.40 3.28 0.51
C SER A 347 1.89 3.62 0.34
N TRP A 348 2.57 2.97 -0.60
CA TRP A 348 4.01 3.14 -0.75
C TRP A 348 4.35 4.60 -1.10
N PRO A 349 5.32 5.25 -0.42
CA PRO A 349 5.64 6.65 -0.67
C PRO A 349 6.08 6.90 -2.10
N THR A 350 5.79 8.10 -2.62
CA THR A 350 6.21 8.52 -3.96
C THR A 350 7.57 9.23 -3.92
N GLU A 351 8.43 8.92 -4.88
CA GLU A 351 9.66 9.67 -5.11
C GLU A 351 9.43 10.96 -5.92
N VAL A 352 8.22 11.14 -6.46
CA VAL A 352 7.87 12.28 -7.30
C VAL A 352 7.29 13.40 -6.44
N LEU A 353 7.94 14.56 -6.42
CA LEU A 353 7.36 15.80 -5.89
C LEU A 353 6.10 16.13 -6.71
N HIS A 354 4.97 16.38 -6.04
CA HIS A 354 3.65 16.64 -6.65
C HIS A 354 3.61 17.77 -7.71
N HIS A 355 4.70 18.48 -7.95
CA HIS A 355 4.78 19.51 -8.99
C HIS A 355 4.83 18.97 -10.43
N ARG A 356 5.28 17.74 -10.70
CA ARG A 356 5.30 17.24 -12.10
C ARG A 356 3.90 16.99 -12.66
N THR A 357 3.01 16.37 -11.90
CA THR A 357 1.65 16.08 -12.38
C THR A 357 0.78 17.34 -12.52
N GLN A 358 0.98 18.39 -11.71
CA GLN A 358 0.26 19.65 -11.90
C GLN A 358 0.80 20.49 -13.06
N ILE A 359 2.12 20.55 -13.25
CA ILE A 359 2.73 21.27 -14.38
C ILE A 359 2.40 20.57 -15.71
N ASP A 360 2.41 19.23 -15.74
CA ASP A 360 2.00 18.48 -16.91
C ASP A 360 0.51 18.66 -17.17
N ASN A 361 -0.36 18.53 -16.15
CA ASN A 361 -1.81 18.77 -16.32
C ASN A 361 -2.15 20.21 -16.74
N ALA A 362 -1.39 21.22 -16.29
CA ALA A 362 -1.56 22.61 -16.72
C ALA A 362 -1.11 22.80 -18.19
N ARG A 363 0.05 22.25 -18.57
CA ARG A 363 0.54 22.27 -19.97
C ARG A 363 -0.38 21.50 -20.92
N TYR A 364 -0.97 20.39 -20.47
CA TYR A 364 -1.94 19.62 -21.27
C TYR A 364 -3.29 20.35 -21.41
N ARG A 365 -3.76 21.05 -20.37
CA ARG A 365 -4.96 21.90 -20.44
C ARG A 365 -4.77 23.11 -21.35
N GLU A 366 -3.58 23.68 -21.45
CA GLU A 366 -3.27 24.75 -22.41
C GLU A 366 -3.16 24.23 -23.85
N LYS A 367 -2.58 23.04 -24.06
CA LYS A 367 -2.55 22.40 -25.39
C LYS A 367 -3.95 22.04 -25.88
N ALA A 368 -4.79 21.49 -25.01
CA ALA A 368 -6.18 21.12 -25.34
C ALA A 368 -7.12 22.33 -25.55
N LYS A 369 -6.69 23.54 -25.17
CA LYS A 369 -7.39 24.80 -25.51
C LYS A 369 -6.94 25.42 -26.82
N LYS A 370 -5.84 24.92 -27.41
CA LYS A 370 -5.24 25.40 -28.66
C LYS A 370 -5.46 24.48 -29.86
N THR A 371 -6.13 23.35 -29.66
CA THR A 371 -6.69 22.43 -30.66
C THR A 371 -8.19 22.42 -30.49
#